data_AF-A0A7C5EWI1-F1
#
_entry.id   AF-A0A7C5EWI1-F1
#
_cell.length_a   1.000
_cell.length_b   1.000
_cell.length_c   1.000
_cell.angle_alpha   90.00
_cell.angle_beta   90.00
_cell.angle_gamma   90.00
#
_symmetry.space_group_name_H-M   'P 1'
#
loop_
_entity.id
_entity.type
_entity.pdbx_description
1 polymer ?
#
loop_
_entity_poly.entity_id
_entity_poly.type
_entity_poly.pdbx_seq_one_letter_code
_entity_poly.pdbx_strand_id
1 'polypeptide(L)'
;MPEVQRETKNREGRSRGPREGASKDNARGEDRRSDRDRGRAEGPPEIDLDKLIADSLYLDNQAHGIVSRMRDMDSGTKSQLRRLYNAVRRACRAPESERQHQFVMLRARLAYTIARHSLRSLDALEKLLLQVTRKNDPRGYERFRDLFEAIVAYNE
;
A
#
# COMPACT_ATOMS: atom_id res chain seq x y z
N MET A 1 -55.37 18.50 39.41
CA MET A 1 -55.18 17.31 40.26
C MET A 1 -54.29 16.36 39.48
N PRO A 2 -53.06 15.98 39.92
CA PRO A 2 -52.57 15.83 41.30
C PRO A 2 -51.29 16.62 41.68
N GLU A 3 -51.04 16.61 42.99
CA GLU A 3 -49.96 17.20 43.81
C GLU A 3 -48.63 16.41 43.77
N VAL A 4 -47.45 17.07 43.71
CA VAL A 4 -46.47 17.48 44.77
C VAL A 4 -45.46 16.40 45.21
N GLN A 5 -44.17 16.82 45.28
CA GLN A 5 -43.04 16.50 46.21
C GLN A 5 -41.75 16.12 45.45
N ARG A 6 -40.79 17.03 45.20
CA ARG A 6 -39.84 17.81 46.04
C ARG A 6 -38.71 17.02 46.72
N GLU A 7 -37.50 17.37 46.27
CA GLU A 7 -36.24 17.62 47.01
C GLU A 7 -35.63 16.55 47.92
N THR A 8 -34.31 16.34 47.77
CA THR A 8 -33.37 16.67 48.86
C THR A 8 -31.94 16.83 48.36
N LYS A 9 -31.36 17.97 48.76
CA LYS A 9 -29.99 18.44 48.57
C LYS A 9 -29.03 17.85 49.60
N ASN A 10 -27.76 17.74 49.19
CA ASN A 10 -26.50 17.96 49.91
C ASN A 10 -26.24 17.30 51.28
N ARG A 11 -25.07 16.65 51.39
CA ARG A 11 -24.19 16.71 52.57
C ARG A 11 -22.73 16.45 52.17
N GLU A 12 -21.88 17.50 52.17
CA GLU A 12 -20.73 17.72 53.09
C GLU A 12 -19.78 16.50 53.19
N GLY A 13 -18.45 16.55 53.05
CA GLY A 13 -17.46 17.60 53.22
C GLY A 13 -16.23 17.02 53.97
N ARG A 14 -15.02 17.44 53.56
CA ARG A 14 -13.72 17.45 54.30
C ARG A 14 -12.83 16.19 54.43
N SER A 15 -11.71 16.28 53.71
CA SER A 15 -10.29 16.24 54.14
C SER A 15 -9.80 15.27 55.23
N ARG A 16 -8.78 14.47 54.89
CA ARG A 16 -7.60 14.12 55.72
C ARG A 16 -6.53 13.40 54.86
N GLY A 17 -5.36 14.00 54.66
CA GLY A 17 -4.14 13.26 54.28
C GLY A 17 -3.39 12.77 55.53
N PRO A 18 -2.06 12.47 55.48
CA PRO A 18 -1.24 11.82 54.47
C PRO A 18 -0.55 10.54 55.05
N ARG A 19 0.04 9.65 54.23
CA ARG A 19 1.03 8.69 54.73
C ARG A 19 2.05 8.24 53.68
N GLU A 20 3.30 8.32 54.10
CA GLU A 20 4.55 8.12 53.39
C GLU A 20 4.89 6.65 53.14
N GLY A 21 5.66 6.41 52.07
CA GLY A 21 6.90 5.65 52.16
C GLY A 21 6.87 4.16 51.82
N ALA A 22 7.38 3.82 50.63
CA ALA A 22 8.34 2.73 50.44
C ALA A 22 8.96 2.80 49.03
N SER A 23 10.21 3.27 48.96
CA SER A 23 11.12 3.15 47.82
C SER A 23 11.38 1.68 47.45
N LYS A 24 11.61 1.39 46.17
CA LYS A 24 12.76 0.58 45.70
C LYS A 24 12.91 0.54 44.17
N ASP A 25 14.09 1.00 43.75
CA ASP A 25 14.98 0.43 42.74
C ASP A 25 14.60 0.41 41.25
N ASN A 26 15.19 1.38 40.54
CA ASN A 26 16.02 1.22 39.34
C ASN A 26 15.78 -0.02 38.44
N ALA A 27 15.20 0.24 37.26
CA ALA A 27 15.59 -0.45 36.03
C ALA A 27 15.52 0.51 34.84
N ARG A 28 16.70 0.75 34.25
CA ARG A 28 16.92 1.36 32.94
C ARG A 28 16.25 0.54 31.83
N GLY A 29 15.90 1.20 30.74
CA GLY A 29 15.36 0.63 29.50
C GLY A 29 14.15 1.45 29.07
N GLU A 30 14.26 2.51 28.28
CA GLU A 30 14.70 2.50 26.88
C GLU A 30 13.95 1.40 26.09
N ASP A 31 13.30 1.79 24.99
CA ASP A 31 12.44 0.96 24.10
C ASP A 31 10.94 0.81 24.39
N ARG A 32 10.23 1.93 24.50
CA ARG A 32 8.83 2.01 23.97
C ARG A 32 8.78 2.52 22.52
N ARG A 33 9.69 2.03 21.67
CA ARG A 33 9.70 2.25 20.21
C ARG A 33 10.02 0.98 19.42
N SER A 34 9.61 -0.20 19.87
CA SER A 34 9.85 -1.43 19.11
C SER A 34 8.66 -2.39 19.09
N ASP A 35 7.47 -1.89 18.73
CA ASP A 35 6.32 -2.76 18.42
C ASP A 35 5.52 -2.32 17.18
N ARG A 36 6.24 -1.77 16.18
CA ARG A 36 5.70 -1.52 14.83
C ARG A 36 6.38 -2.36 13.74
N ASP A 37 7.13 -3.40 14.11
CA ASP A 37 8.01 -4.08 13.15
C ASP A 37 8.15 -5.60 13.34
N ARG A 38 7.07 -6.30 13.70
CA ARG A 38 7.08 -7.79 13.77
C ARG A 38 5.89 -8.46 13.07
N GLY A 39 5.53 -7.95 11.90
CA GLY A 39 4.57 -8.63 11.02
C GLY A 39 4.71 -8.30 9.54
N ARG A 40 5.71 -7.50 9.12
CA ARG A 40 5.86 -7.09 7.72
C ARG A 40 6.89 -7.97 7.01
N ALA A 41 6.55 -9.23 6.81
CA ALA A 41 7.35 -10.15 6.02
C ALA A 41 6.48 -11.10 5.21
N GLU A 42 5.57 -10.56 4.40
CA GLU A 42 5.13 -11.19 3.16
C GLU A 42 4.53 -10.12 2.23
N GLY A 43 5.34 -9.11 1.93
CA GLY A 43 5.02 -8.27 0.76
C GLY A 43 5.22 -9.12 -0.50
N PRO A 44 4.38 -8.97 -1.53
CA PRO A 44 4.57 -9.70 -2.78
C PRO A 44 5.98 -9.49 -3.33
N PRO A 45 6.56 -10.50 -3.99
CA PRO A 45 7.96 -10.50 -4.42
C PRO A 45 8.27 -9.21 -5.16
N GLU A 46 9.35 -8.56 -4.75
CA GLU A 46 9.78 -7.32 -5.36
C GLU A 46 10.32 -7.63 -6.76
N ILE A 47 9.70 -7.03 -7.77
CA ILE A 47 10.13 -7.17 -9.15
C ILE A 47 11.36 -6.31 -9.33
N ASP A 48 12.43 -6.91 -9.82
CA ASP A 48 13.69 -6.24 -10.09
C ASP A 48 13.61 -5.58 -11.47
N LEU A 49 13.65 -4.24 -11.51
CA LEU A 49 13.57 -3.47 -12.75
C LEU A 49 14.74 -3.77 -13.71
N ASP A 50 15.94 -3.98 -13.21
CA ASP A 50 17.11 -4.19 -14.05
C ASP A 50 17.05 -5.56 -14.73
N LYS A 51 16.61 -6.59 -13.99
CA LYS A 51 16.33 -7.91 -14.57
C LYS A 51 15.18 -7.86 -15.55
N LEU A 52 14.12 -7.10 -15.26
CA LEU A 52 13.00 -6.89 -16.19
C LEU A 52 13.45 -6.25 -17.51
N ILE A 53 14.43 -5.35 -17.44
CA ILE A 53 15.00 -4.69 -18.63
C ILE A 53 15.93 -5.61 -19.43
N ALA A 54 16.67 -6.49 -18.75
CA ALA A 54 17.69 -7.34 -19.35
C ALA A 54 17.16 -8.69 -19.85
N ASP A 55 16.16 -9.27 -19.18
CA ASP A 55 15.70 -10.64 -19.40
C ASP A 55 14.19 -10.71 -19.70
N SER A 56 13.87 -11.13 -20.93
CA SER A 56 12.48 -11.27 -21.38
C SER A 56 11.78 -12.48 -20.75
N LEU A 57 12.52 -13.54 -20.42
CA LEU A 57 11.96 -14.70 -19.72
C LEU A 57 11.62 -14.35 -18.27
N TYR A 58 12.44 -13.54 -17.62
CA TYR A 58 12.12 -13.00 -16.30
C TYR A 58 10.82 -12.19 -16.32
N LEU A 59 10.65 -11.29 -17.30
CA LEU A 59 9.41 -10.51 -17.47
C LEU A 59 8.19 -11.42 -17.61
N ASP A 60 8.28 -12.44 -18.46
CA ASP A 60 7.18 -13.37 -18.71
C ASP A 60 6.78 -14.17 -17.46
N ASN A 61 7.78 -14.66 -16.71
CA ASN A 61 7.57 -15.36 -15.45
C ASN A 61 6.92 -14.45 -14.38
N GLN A 62 7.32 -13.17 -14.33
CA GLN A 62 6.68 -12.22 -13.41
C GLN A 62 5.23 -11.94 -13.80
N ALA A 63 4.92 -11.83 -15.09
CA ALA A 63 3.55 -11.66 -15.57
C ALA A 63 2.67 -12.84 -15.15
N HIS A 64 3.11 -14.07 -15.40
CA HIS A 64 2.43 -15.29 -14.94
C HIS A 64 2.23 -15.32 -13.42
N GLY A 65 3.25 -14.96 -12.65
CA GLY A 65 3.19 -14.93 -11.19
C GLY A 65 2.17 -13.93 -10.65
N ILE A 66 2.06 -12.74 -11.27
CA ILE A 66 1.04 -11.74 -10.91
C ILE A 66 -0.36 -12.25 -11.24
N VAL A 67 -0.56 -12.79 -12.45
CA VAL A 67 -1.88 -13.28 -12.89
C VAL A 67 -2.36 -14.45 -12.04
N SER A 68 -1.45 -15.35 -11.64
CA SER A 68 -1.77 -16.44 -10.72
C SER A 68 -2.30 -15.90 -9.39
N ARG A 69 -1.60 -14.94 -8.77
CA ARG A 69 -2.06 -14.28 -7.53
C ARG A 69 -3.38 -13.52 -7.72
N MET A 70 -3.57 -12.86 -8.86
CA MET A 70 -4.83 -12.16 -9.16
C MET A 70 -6.03 -13.12 -9.15
N ARG A 71 -5.87 -14.34 -9.70
CA ARG A 71 -6.93 -15.35 -9.73
C ARG A 71 -7.30 -15.82 -8.32
N ASP A 72 -6.31 -15.93 -7.44
CA ASP A 72 -6.52 -16.42 -6.07
C ASP A 72 -7.03 -15.35 -5.10
N MET A 73 -6.63 -14.09 -5.29
CA MET A 73 -6.86 -13.00 -4.34
C MET A 73 -7.97 -12.02 -4.75
N ASP A 74 -8.06 -11.70 -6.05
CA ASP A 74 -8.79 -10.53 -6.52
C ASP A 74 -9.92 -10.90 -7.50
N SER A 75 -11.05 -11.40 -6.97
CA SER A 75 -12.24 -11.68 -7.79
C SER A 75 -12.84 -10.38 -8.36
N GLY A 76 -12.83 -10.21 -9.69
CA GLY A 76 -13.56 -9.12 -10.38
C GLY A 76 -12.71 -8.00 -11.00
N THR A 77 -11.43 -8.21 -11.24
CA THR A 77 -10.49 -7.15 -11.66
C THR A 77 -10.36 -6.88 -13.16
N LYS A 78 -10.96 -7.69 -14.04
CA LYS A 78 -10.73 -7.59 -15.51
C LYS A 78 -11.00 -6.18 -16.05
N SER A 79 -12.05 -5.50 -15.60
CA SER A 79 -12.39 -4.15 -16.05
C SER A 79 -11.41 -3.09 -15.52
N GLN A 80 -10.96 -3.22 -14.27
CA GLN A 80 -10.00 -2.30 -13.66
C GLN A 80 -8.61 -2.46 -14.26
N LEU A 81 -8.16 -3.71 -14.46
CA LEU A 81 -6.89 -4.01 -15.10
C LEU A 81 -6.83 -3.43 -16.52
N ARG A 82 -7.90 -3.59 -17.30
CA ARG A 82 -7.98 -3.03 -18.65
C ARG A 82 -7.97 -1.49 -18.67
N ARG A 83 -8.65 -0.84 -17.72
CA ARG A 83 -8.58 0.63 -17.55
C ARG A 83 -7.17 1.10 -17.21
N LEU A 84 -6.50 0.38 -16.31
CA LEU A 84 -5.12 0.66 -15.90
C LEU A 84 -4.14 0.46 -17.06
N TYR A 85 -4.22 -0.65 -17.80
CA TYR A 85 -3.42 -0.89 -19.00
C TYR A 85 -3.57 0.23 -20.02
N ASN A 86 -4.82 0.66 -20.30
CA ASN A 86 -5.05 1.78 -21.21
C ASN A 86 -4.41 3.09 -20.71
N ALA A 87 -4.35 3.30 -19.39
CA ALA A 87 -3.68 4.45 -18.81
C ALA A 87 -2.14 4.37 -18.94
N VAL A 88 -1.55 3.19 -18.70
CA VAL A 88 -0.11 2.92 -18.91
C VAL A 88 0.27 3.14 -20.37
N ARG A 89 -0.50 2.54 -21.31
CA ARG A 89 -0.28 2.69 -22.75
C ARG A 89 -0.33 4.15 -23.21
N ARG A 90 -1.22 4.97 -22.64
CA ARG A 90 -1.25 6.42 -22.92
C ARG A 90 -0.02 7.14 -22.38
N ALA A 91 0.43 6.83 -21.16
CA ALA A 91 1.61 7.47 -20.58
C ALA A 91 2.90 7.14 -21.34
N CYS A 92 3.04 5.91 -21.87
CA CYS A 92 4.20 5.56 -22.72
C CYS A 92 4.25 6.35 -24.04
N ARG A 93 3.09 6.80 -24.55
CA ARG A 93 2.99 7.61 -25.77
C ARG A 93 3.21 9.10 -25.53
N ALA A 94 3.28 9.52 -24.27
CA ALA A 94 3.57 10.91 -23.95
C ALA A 94 4.99 11.29 -24.43
N PRO A 95 5.22 12.57 -24.74
CA PRO A 95 6.56 13.09 -25.01
C PRO A 95 7.53 12.71 -23.89
N GLU A 96 8.79 12.50 -24.22
CA GLU A 96 9.81 12.07 -23.25
C GLU A 96 9.90 13.01 -22.04
N SER A 97 9.81 14.33 -22.28
CA SER A 97 9.80 15.37 -21.24
C SER A 97 8.65 15.26 -20.24
N GLU A 98 7.51 14.69 -20.65
CA GLU A 98 6.31 14.55 -19.82
C GLU A 98 6.13 13.13 -19.27
N ARG A 99 6.86 12.15 -19.82
CA ARG A 99 6.67 10.73 -19.52
C ARG A 99 6.82 10.43 -18.04
N GLN A 100 7.86 10.97 -17.40
CA GLN A 100 8.07 10.78 -15.96
C GLN A 100 6.87 11.32 -15.16
N HIS A 101 6.41 12.53 -15.45
CA HIS A 101 5.25 13.13 -14.80
C HIS A 101 3.99 12.26 -14.96
N GLN A 102 3.72 11.79 -16.18
CA GLN A 102 2.58 10.91 -16.46
C GLN A 102 2.65 9.62 -15.64
N PHE A 103 3.84 9.01 -15.52
CA PHE A 103 4.04 7.80 -14.72
C PHE A 103 3.91 8.05 -13.20
N VAL A 104 4.36 9.20 -12.70
CA VAL A 104 4.13 9.61 -11.31
C VAL A 104 2.63 9.75 -11.02
N MET A 105 1.88 10.35 -11.94
CA MET A 105 0.41 10.45 -11.82
C MET A 105 -0.27 9.08 -11.92
N LEU A 106 0.23 8.17 -12.78
CA LEU A 106 -0.25 6.79 -12.83
C LEU A 106 -0.04 6.07 -11.50
N ARG A 107 1.09 6.29 -10.82
CA ARG A 107 1.36 5.67 -9.52
C ARG A 107 0.34 6.06 -8.47
N ALA A 108 -0.01 7.34 -8.38
CA ALA A 108 -1.05 7.80 -7.46
C ALA A 108 -2.41 7.17 -7.77
N ARG A 109 -2.78 7.06 -9.05
CA ARG A 109 -4.02 6.41 -9.49
C ARG A 109 -4.02 4.91 -9.14
N LEU A 110 -2.91 4.22 -9.39
CA LEU A 110 -2.74 2.80 -9.08
C LEU A 110 -2.89 2.54 -7.59
N ALA A 111 -2.19 3.30 -6.75
CA ALA A 111 -2.28 3.19 -5.29
C ALA A 111 -3.72 3.40 -4.79
N TYR A 112 -4.41 4.42 -5.33
CA TYR A 112 -5.82 4.64 -5.02
C TYR A 112 -6.69 3.44 -5.43
N THR A 113 -6.52 2.90 -6.64
CA THR A 113 -7.28 1.74 -7.11
C THR A 113 -7.03 0.49 -6.25
N ILE A 114 -5.78 0.22 -5.90
CA ILE A 114 -5.39 -0.89 -5.02
C ILE A 114 -6.10 -0.76 -3.68
N ALA A 115 -6.02 0.40 -3.05
CA ALA A 115 -6.65 0.65 -1.75
C ALA A 115 -8.18 0.58 -1.83
N ARG A 116 -8.78 1.16 -2.88
CA ARG A 116 -10.23 1.29 -3.04
C ARG A 116 -10.94 -0.02 -3.34
N HIS A 117 -10.25 -0.93 -4.02
CA HIS A 117 -10.81 -2.20 -4.50
C HIS A 117 -10.13 -3.43 -3.90
N SER A 118 -9.24 -3.23 -2.91
CA SER A 118 -8.49 -4.29 -2.23
C SER A 118 -7.64 -5.16 -3.17
N LEU A 119 -7.04 -4.57 -4.21
CA LEU A 119 -6.28 -5.30 -5.25
C LEU A 119 -4.85 -5.60 -4.83
N ARG A 120 -4.68 -6.39 -3.77
CA ARG A 120 -3.38 -6.62 -3.12
C ARG A 120 -2.39 -7.34 -4.03
N SER A 121 -2.86 -8.11 -5.00
CA SER A 121 -1.98 -8.78 -5.98
C SER A 121 -1.15 -7.78 -6.83
N LEU A 122 -1.61 -6.53 -6.93
CA LEU A 122 -0.97 -5.47 -7.71
C LEU A 122 0.03 -4.63 -6.90
N ASP A 123 0.21 -4.90 -5.61
CA ASP A 123 1.18 -4.17 -4.76
C ASP A 123 2.62 -4.27 -5.35
N ALA A 124 2.95 -5.39 -6.01
CA ALA A 124 4.22 -5.56 -6.72
C ALA A 124 4.38 -4.59 -7.90
N LEU A 125 3.30 -4.29 -8.62
CA LEU A 125 3.31 -3.34 -9.72
C LEU A 125 3.44 -1.90 -9.23
N GLU A 126 2.84 -1.56 -8.09
CA GLU A 126 3.03 -0.25 -7.46
C GLU A 126 4.51 -0.01 -7.09
N LYS A 127 5.14 -1.01 -6.46
CA LYS A 127 6.58 -0.95 -6.13
C LYS A 127 7.46 -0.87 -7.37
N LEU A 128 7.17 -1.65 -8.41
CA LEU A 128 7.91 -1.58 -9.67
C LEU A 128 7.77 -0.21 -10.33
N LEU A 129 6.57 0.37 -10.31
CA LEU A 129 6.30 1.70 -10.87
C LEU A 129 7.07 2.81 -10.12
N LEU A 130 7.27 2.64 -8.81
CA LEU A 130 8.17 3.50 -8.03
C LEU A 130 9.63 3.37 -8.51
N GLN A 131 10.12 2.15 -8.77
CA GLN A 131 11.48 1.96 -9.32
C GLN A 131 11.63 2.61 -10.69
N VAL A 132 10.66 2.41 -11.58
CA VAL A 132 10.64 2.97 -12.95
C VAL A 132 10.72 4.50 -12.91
N THR A 133 9.89 5.14 -12.08
CA THR A 133 9.86 6.61 -11.96
C THR A 133 11.09 7.19 -11.27
N ARG A 134 11.71 6.45 -10.35
CA ARG A 134 12.98 6.84 -9.68
C ARG A 134 14.18 6.75 -10.62
N LYS A 135 14.27 5.66 -11.38
CA LYS A 135 15.37 5.45 -12.34
C LYS A 135 15.24 6.38 -13.54
N ASN A 136 14.00 6.70 -13.95
CA ASN A 136 13.68 7.58 -15.07
C ASN A 136 14.38 7.18 -16.39
N ASP A 137 14.51 5.88 -16.63
CA ASP A 137 15.11 5.32 -17.83
C ASP A 137 14.00 5.01 -18.87
N PRO A 138 14.11 5.50 -20.13
CA PRO A 138 13.21 5.15 -21.23
C PRO A 138 12.90 3.65 -21.34
N ARG A 139 13.91 2.80 -21.17
CA ARG A 139 13.78 1.34 -21.24
C ARG A 139 12.90 0.80 -20.12
N GLY A 140 12.98 1.39 -18.93
CA GLY A 140 12.15 1.01 -17.79
C GLY A 140 10.68 1.29 -18.03
N TYR A 141 10.35 2.42 -18.66
CA TYR A 141 8.96 2.76 -19.02
C TYR A 141 8.38 1.78 -20.05
N GLU A 142 9.18 1.40 -21.06
CA GLU A 142 8.77 0.43 -22.08
C GLU A 142 8.57 -0.96 -21.49
N ARG A 143 9.51 -1.41 -20.65
CA ARG A 143 9.45 -2.74 -20.05
C ARG A 143 8.32 -2.88 -19.03
N PHE A 144 8.01 -1.80 -18.32
CA PHE A 144 6.80 -1.75 -17.49
C PHE A 144 5.52 -1.91 -18.34
N ARG A 145 5.47 -1.28 -19.53
CA ARG A 145 4.34 -1.46 -20.47
C ARG A 145 4.25 -2.92 -20.94
N ASP A 146 5.37 -3.49 -21.37
CA ASP A 146 5.44 -4.87 -21.87
C ASP A 146 4.98 -5.88 -20.80
N LEU A 147 5.41 -5.70 -19.54
CA LEU A 147 4.94 -6.50 -18.42
C LEU A 147 3.41 -6.38 -18.24
N PHE A 148 2.88 -5.16 -18.27
CA PHE A 148 1.44 -4.93 -18.15
C PHE A 148 0.65 -5.55 -19.30
N GLU A 149 1.20 -5.51 -20.50
CA GLU A 149 0.64 -6.13 -21.70
C GLU A 149 0.55 -7.65 -21.56
N ALA A 150 1.62 -8.29 -21.09
CA ALA A 150 1.64 -9.72 -20.80
C ALA A 150 0.63 -10.12 -19.70
N ILE A 151 0.52 -9.34 -18.61
CA ILE A 151 -0.47 -9.58 -17.55
C ILE A 151 -1.90 -9.54 -18.10
N VAL A 152 -2.22 -8.57 -18.96
CA VAL A 152 -3.54 -8.50 -19.59
C VAL A 152 -3.77 -9.72 -20.48
N ALA A 153 -2.79 -10.08 -21.32
CA ALA A 153 -2.89 -11.22 -22.23
C ALA A 153 -3.14 -12.56 -21.51
N TYR A 154 -2.47 -12.81 -20.37
CA TYR A 154 -2.66 -14.03 -19.58
C TYR A 154 -3.94 -14.04 -18.73
N ASN A 155 -4.59 -12.90 -18.58
CA ASN A 155 -5.81 -12.75 -17.80
C ASN A 155 -7.09 -12.66 -18.65
N GLU A 156 -6.96 -12.62 -19.99
CA GLU A 156 -8.13 -12.74 -20.89
C GLU A 156 -8.79 -14.11 -20.72
#